data_AF-A0A968CVT8-F1
#
_entry.id   AF-A0A968CVT8-F1
#
_cell.length_a   1.000
_cell.length_b   1.000
_cell.length_c   1.000
_cell.angle_alpha   90.00
_cell.angle_beta   90.00
_cell.angle_gamma   90.00
#
_symmetry.space_group_name_H-M   'P 1'
#
loop_
_entity.id
_entity.type
_entity.pdbx_description
1 polymer ?
#
loop_
_entity_poly.entity_id
_entity_poly.type
_entity_poly.pdbx_seq_one_letter_code
_entity_poly.pdbx_strand_id
1 'polypeptide(L)' 'GGDKLPVDDWNVDICVAGSQKCLACPPGVAVVSVSDRAWEAVKRNNTRSYYFDLIRARELSTKKATPSTP' A
#
# COMPACT_ATOMS: atom_id res chain seq x y z
N GLY A 1 -10.60 18.52 -2.27
CA GLY A 1 -9.45 18.95 -1.45
C GLY A 1 -9.02 17.81 -0.56
N GLY A 2 -7.80 17.83 -0.03
CA GLY A 2 -7.32 16.89 0.98
C GLY A 2 -7.31 17.51 2.38
N ASP A 3 -7.12 16.67 3.39
CA ASP A 3 -6.95 17.07 4.79
C ASP A 3 -5.72 16.35 5.38
N LYS A 4 -5.23 16.82 6.53
CA LYS A 4 -4.12 16.20 7.24
C LYS A 4 -4.50 14.80 7.72
N LEU A 5 -3.64 13.83 7.43
CA LEU A 5 -3.79 12.44 7.86
C LEU A 5 -2.52 11.97 8.57
N PRO A 6 -2.36 12.25 9.88
CA PRO A 6 -1.18 11.87 10.64
C PRO A 6 -1.25 10.38 11.01
N VAL A 7 -0.95 9.51 10.03
CA VAL A 7 -1.08 8.05 10.16
C VAL A 7 -0.24 7.46 11.29
N ASP A 8 0.94 8.03 11.55
CA ASP A 8 1.84 7.57 12.61
C ASP A 8 1.31 7.95 14.00
N ASP A 9 0.89 9.20 14.19
CA ASP A 9 0.34 9.69 15.48
C ASP A 9 -0.94 8.95 15.88
N TRP A 10 -1.72 8.53 14.87
CA TRP A 10 -2.96 7.77 15.07
C TRP A 10 -2.72 6.25 15.21
N ASN A 11 -1.46 5.79 15.11
CA ASN A 11 -1.09 4.38 15.15
C ASN A 11 -1.84 3.53 14.11
N VAL A 12 -2.02 4.09 12.90
CA VAL A 12 -2.71 3.40 11.80
C VAL A 12 -1.80 2.33 11.21
N ASP A 13 -2.25 1.07 11.27
CA ASP A 13 -1.46 -0.06 10.78
C ASP A 13 -1.36 -0.09 9.26
N ILE A 14 -2.46 0.19 8.56
CA ILE A 14 -2.57 0.21 7.09
C ILE A 14 -3.48 1.38 6.69
N CYS A 15 -3.00 2.22 5.77
CA CYS A 15 -3.78 3.29 5.15
C CYS A 15 -3.81 3.13 3.64
N VAL A 16 -4.98 3.22 3.02
CA VAL A 16 -5.17 3.09 1.56
C VAL A 16 -5.83 4.33 1.00
N ALA A 17 -5.29 4.86 -0.10
CA ALA A 17 -5.85 5.99 -0.82
C ALA A 17 -5.95 5.72 -2.32
N GLY A 18 -7.02 6.21 -2.95
CA GLY A 18 -7.20 6.15 -4.41
C GLY A 18 -6.68 7.41 -5.11
N SER A 19 -6.08 7.24 -6.29
CA SER A 19 -5.52 8.32 -7.10
C SER A 19 -6.55 9.38 -7.53
N GLN A 20 -7.79 8.96 -7.80
CA GLN A 20 -8.87 9.79 -8.33
C GLN A 20 -9.67 10.58 -7.28
N LYS A 21 -9.11 10.76 -6.09
CA LYS A 21 -9.72 11.51 -4.99
C LYS A 21 -8.96 12.83 -4.77
N CYS A 22 -8.43 13.02 -3.57
CA CYS A 22 -7.71 14.23 -3.20
C CYS A 22 -6.41 14.43 -3.99
N LEU A 23 -5.89 13.37 -4.61
CA LEU A 23 -4.69 13.39 -5.45
C LEU A 23 -4.95 13.87 -6.90
N ALA A 24 -6.22 13.99 -7.32
CA ALA A 24 -6.62 14.47 -8.64
C ALA A 24 -5.93 13.77 -9.84
N CYS A 25 -5.48 12.53 -9.65
CA CYS A 25 -4.86 11.71 -10.68
C CYS A 25 -5.91 10.85 -11.41
N PRO A 26 -5.64 10.35 -12.62
CA PRO A 26 -6.50 9.37 -13.28
C PRO A 26 -6.78 8.15 -12.37
N PRO A 27 -7.98 7.57 -12.42
CA PRO A 27 -8.28 6.35 -11.68
C PRO A 27 -7.44 5.18 -12.19
N GLY A 28 -7.16 4.22 -11.31
CA GLY A 28 -6.45 2.98 -11.66
C GLY A 28 -5.22 2.68 -10.80
N VAL A 29 -4.84 3.58 -9.90
CA VAL A 29 -3.75 3.37 -8.95
C VAL A 29 -4.26 3.61 -7.53
N ALA A 30 -3.85 2.72 -6.62
CA ALA A 30 -4.02 2.91 -5.18
C ALA A 30 -2.64 3.05 -4.54
N VAL A 31 -2.54 3.93 -3.55
CA VAL A 31 -1.36 4.08 -2.69
C VAL A 31 -1.68 3.44 -1.35
N VAL A 32 -0.73 2.67 -0.82
CA VAL A 32 -0.87 1.99 0.48
C VAL A 32 0.32 2.36 1.36
N SER A 33 0.03 2.84 2.57
CA SER A 33 1.01 2.95 3.65
C SER A 33 0.81 1.79 4.62
N VAL A 34 1.90 1.19 5.08
CA VAL A 34 1.91 0.00 5.94
C VAL A 34 2.94 0.21 7.04
N SER A 35 2.49 0.17 8.30
CA SER A 35 3.34 0.28 9.48
C SER A 35 4.26 -0.93 9.65
N ASP A 36 5.32 -0.79 10.45
CA ASP A 36 6.24 -1.89 10.76
C ASP A 36 5.54 -3.05 11.48
N ARG A 37 4.59 -2.76 12.37
CA ARG A 37 3.78 -3.78 13.04
C ARG A 37 2.94 -4.57 12.05
N ALA A 38 2.32 -3.89 11.08
CA ALA A 38 1.55 -4.55 10.03
C ALA A 38 2.42 -5.43 9.12
N TRP A 39 3.66 -5.03 8.83
CA TRP A 39 4.59 -5.86 8.07
C TRP A 39 4.89 -7.20 8.75
N GLU A 40 5.01 -7.22 10.08
CA GLU A 40 5.19 -8.47 10.82
C GLU A 40 3.99 -9.40 10.70
N ALA A 41 2.76 -8.86 10.69
CA ALA A 41 1.55 -9.64 10.45
C ALA A 41 1.49 -10.17 9.01
N VAL A 42 1.83 -9.33 8.02
CA VAL A 42 1.87 -9.70 6.60
C VAL A 42 2.86 -10.84 6.35
N LYS A 43 4.05 -10.80 6.96
CA LYS A 43 5.06 -11.87 6.84
C LYS A 43 4.60 -13.22 7.41
N ARG A 44 3.81 -13.20 8.49
CA ARG A 44 3.27 -14.41 9.15
C ARG A 44 2.04 -14.98 8.45
N ASN A 45 1.43 -14.22 7.53
CA ASN A 45 0.25 -14.68 6.83
C ASN A 45 0.61 -15.73 5.75
N ASN A 46 0.07 -16.94 5.93
CA ASN A 46 0.26 -18.05 4.99
C ASN A 46 -0.72 -18.02 3.81
N THR A 47 -1.80 -17.24 3.90
CA THR A 47 -2.76 -17.07 2.82
C THR A 47 -2.35 -15.88 1.96
N ARG A 48 -1.81 -16.16 0.76
CA ARG A 48 -1.31 -15.13 -0.16
C ARG A 48 -2.15 -15.06 -1.42
N SER A 49 -2.57 -13.84 -1.77
CA SER A 49 -3.17 -13.54 -3.08
C SER A 49 -2.06 -13.20 -4.06
N TYR A 50 -2.12 -13.70 -5.30
CA TYR A 50 -1.10 -13.41 -6.30
C TYR A 50 -1.01 -11.91 -6.65
N TYR A 51 -2.16 -11.26 -6.86
CA TYR A 51 -2.22 -9.86 -7.28
C TYR A 51 -2.03 -8.88 -6.12
N PHE A 52 -2.51 -9.25 -4.92
CA PHE A 52 -2.46 -8.40 -3.72
C PHE A 52 -1.36 -8.83 -2.74
N ASP A 53 -0.32 -9.53 -3.22
CA ASP A 53 0.83 -9.89 -2.38
C ASP A 53 1.68 -8.63 -2.08
N LEU A 54 1.51 -8.10 -0.87
CA LEU A 54 2.25 -6.92 -0.40
C LEU A 54 3.75 -7.18 -0.25
N ILE A 55 4.18 -8.41 0.03
CA ILE A 55 5.60 -8.77 0.12
C ILE A 55 6.23 -8.66 -1.26
N ARG A 56 5.60 -9.28 -2.26
CA ARG A 56 6.02 -9.17 -3.66
C ARG A 56 6.02 -7.72 -4.14
N ALA A 57 4.99 -6.95 -3.77
CA ALA A 57 4.92 -5.54 -4.13
C ALA A 57 6.06 -4.71 -3.53
N ARG A 58 6.44 -4.97 -2.28
CA ARG A 58 7.58 -4.31 -1.60
C ARG A 58 8.91 -4.69 -2.22
N GLU A 59 9.12 -5.96 -2.56
CA GLU A 59 10.35 -6.40 -3.23
C GLU A 59 10.51 -5.74 -4.59
N LEU A 60 9.45 -5.64 -5.38
CA LEU A 60 9.50 -5.05 -6.71
C LEU A 60 9.58 -3.52 -6.68
N SER A 61 9.01 -2.87 -5.66
CA SER A 61 9.18 -1.43 -5.48
C SER A 61 10.65 -1.05 -5.25
N THR A 62 11.44 -1.86 -4.51
CA THR A 62 12.89 -1.64 -4.38
C THR A 62 13.64 -1.77 -5.70
N LYS A 63 13.13 -2.58 -6.63
CA LYS A 63 13.68 -2.77 -7.99
C LYS A 63 13.11 -1.78 -9.01
N LYS A 64 12.27 -0.82 -8.58
CA LYS A 64 11.54 0.13 -9.44
C LYS A 64 10.72 -0.55 -10.54
N ALA A 65 10.18 -1.75 -10.26
CA ALA A 65 9.36 -2.52 -11.18
C ALA A 65 7.92 -2.66 -10.65
N THR A 66 6.96 -2.80 -11.55
CA THR A 66 5.56 -3.03 -11.17
C THR A 66 5.30 -4.52 -10.94
N PRO A 67 4.44 -4.91 -9.97
CA PRO A 67 4.22 -6.32 -9.62
C PRO A 67 3.57 -7.15 -10.71
N SER A 68 2.75 -6.52 -11.52
CA SER A 68 2.08 -7.08 -12.68
C SER A 68 2.01 -5.96 -13.70
N THR A 69 2.60 -6.20 -14.88
CA THR A 69 2.40 -5.34 -16.04
C THR A 69 0.94 -5.44 -16.47
N PRO A 70 0.23 -4.31 -16.65
CA PRO A 70 -1.09 -4.30 -17.28
C PRO A 70 -1.04 -4.81 -18.73
#